data_AF-A0A2W4XQU2-F1
#
_entry.id   AF-A0A2W4XQU2-F1
#
_cell.length_a   1.000
_cell.length_b   1.000
_cell.length_c   1.000
_cell.angle_alpha   90.00
_cell.angle_beta   90.00
_cell.angle_gamma   90.00
#
_symmetry.space_group_name_H-M   'P 1'
#
loop_
_entity.id
_entity.type
_entity.pdbx_description
1 polymer ?
#
loop_
_entity_poly.entity_id
_entity_poly.type
_entity_poly.pdbx_seq_one_letter_code
_entity_poly.pdbx_strand_id
1 'polypeptide(L)'
;MAKKKSRGFGELLKQQRNIEGGQRSLKKFQREFSKSPLSEITTEILVEPAGVAKMSDVLDDFIAPYKADDITLSQYQNLLGIGVIAWNLAILDQQASERETSDARHKILKQLRKEGLKDNDPTLQKDVESIIDEMIARKKEFFADNQRRILSYQLEDLGTEFHLSVASTLKPRR
;
A
#
# COMPACT_ATOMS: atom_id res chain seq x y z
N MET A 1 -28.94 38.66 19.59
CA MET A 1 -29.12 38.10 18.23
C MET A 1 -27.83 37.41 17.82
N ALA A 2 -27.78 36.07 17.77
CA ALA A 2 -26.56 35.31 17.49
C ALA A 2 -26.50 34.88 16.00
N LYS A 3 -25.45 35.28 15.29
CA LYS A 3 -25.18 34.92 13.89
C LYS A 3 -24.77 33.44 13.79
N LYS A 4 -25.57 32.63 13.09
CA LYS A 4 -25.21 31.27 12.63
C LYS A 4 -23.96 31.36 11.73
N LYS A 5 -22.81 30.86 12.18
CA LYS A 5 -21.65 30.58 11.31
C LYS A 5 -21.88 29.22 10.62
N SER A 6 -21.83 29.24 9.29
CA SER A 6 -22.06 28.10 8.39
C SER A 6 -21.04 26.97 8.62
N ARG A 7 -21.54 25.75 8.86
CA ARG A 7 -20.74 24.52 9.01
C ARG A 7 -20.03 24.08 7.72
N GLY A 8 -20.44 24.60 6.55
CA GLY A 8 -19.89 24.17 5.25
C GLY A 8 -18.49 24.71 4.92
N PHE A 9 -18.08 25.86 5.47
CA PHE A 9 -16.79 26.47 5.12
C PHE A 9 -15.59 25.75 5.77
N GLY A 10 -15.80 25.16 6.96
CA GLY A 10 -14.77 24.38 7.65
C GLY A 10 -14.48 23.03 6.97
N GLU A 11 -15.49 22.39 6.39
CA GLU A 11 -15.32 21.14 5.63
C GLU A 11 -14.62 21.39 4.30
N LEU A 12 -14.96 22.47 3.59
CA LEU A 12 -14.26 22.87 2.35
C LEU A 12 -12.77 23.15 2.60
N LEU A 13 -12.42 23.78 3.72
CA LEU A 13 -11.02 24.03 4.10
C LEU A 13 -10.27 22.75 4.49
N LYS A 14 -10.93 21.77 5.13
CA LYS A 14 -10.35 20.45 5.41
C LYS A 14 -10.11 19.68 4.11
N GLN A 15 -11.09 19.70 3.20
CA GLN A 15 -11.00 19.05 1.91
C GLN A 15 -9.89 19.67 1.04
N GLN A 16 -9.76 21.02 1.02
CA GLN A 16 -8.66 21.70 0.35
C GLN A 16 -7.29 21.36 0.96
N ARG A 17 -7.16 21.34 2.31
CA ARG A 17 -5.89 20.96 2.96
C ARG A 17 -5.49 19.51 2.70
N ASN A 18 -6.44 18.58 2.66
CA ASN A 18 -6.16 17.18 2.35
C ASN A 18 -5.76 16.98 0.88
N ILE A 19 -6.35 17.76 -0.03
CA ILE A 19 -5.93 17.81 -1.44
C ILE A 19 -4.53 18.43 -1.59
N GLU A 20 -4.25 19.53 -0.88
CA GLU A 20 -2.94 20.20 -0.92
C GLU A 20 -1.82 19.37 -0.25
N GLY A 21 -2.12 18.70 0.87
CA GLY A 21 -1.22 17.77 1.56
C GLY A 21 -0.89 16.57 0.68
N GLY A 22 -1.90 15.94 0.09
CA GLY A 22 -1.74 14.85 -0.88
C GLY A 22 -0.97 15.28 -2.13
N GLN A 23 -1.16 16.51 -2.63
CA GLN A 23 -0.37 17.02 -3.76
C GLN A 23 1.09 17.29 -3.39
N ARG A 24 1.38 17.69 -2.15
CA ARG A 24 2.77 17.92 -1.67
C ARG A 24 3.50 16.61 -1.40
N SER A 25 2.85 15.64 -0.78
CA SER A 25 3.39 14.30 -0.56
C SER A 25 3.64 13.61 -1.91
N LEU A 26 2.69 13.68 -2.86
CA LEU A 26 2.87 13.19 -4.22
C LEU A 26 4.04 13.88 -4.94
N LYS A 27 4.20 15.19 -4.84
CA LYS A 27 5.36 15.89 -5.44
C LYS A 27 6.69 15.50 -4.81
N LYS A 28 6.71 15.30 -3.48
CA LYS A 28 7.91 14.86 -2.77
C LYS A 28 8.27 13.42 -3.17
N PHE A 29 7.28 12.55 -3.18
CA PHE A 29 7.39 11.18 -3.66
C PHE A 29 7.83 11.11 -5.12
N GLN A 30 7.25 11.95 -5.99
CA GLN A 30 7.65 12.07 -7.40
C GLN A 30 9.14 12.39 -7.52
N ARG A 31 9.60 13.37 -6.74
CA ARG A 31 11.00 13.78 -6.70
C ARG A 31 11.94 12.71 -6.14
N GLU A 32 11.49 11.90 -5.18
CA GLU A 32 12.28 10.79 -4.63
C GLU A 32 12.33 9.60 -5.61
N PHE A 33 11.22 9.28 -6.26
CA PHE A 33 11.18 8.26 -7.32
C PHE A 33 12.03 8.64 -8.52
N SER A 34 11.99 9.89 -8.99
CA SER A 34 12.84 10.37 -10.10
C SER A 34 14.35 10.26 -9.82
N LYS A 35 14.74 10.06 -8.56
CA LYS A 35 16.14 9.85 -8.15
C LYS A 35 16.48 8.37 -7.92
N SER A 36 15.50 7.48 -8.02
CA SER A 36 15.68 6.04 -7.86
C SER A 36 16.07 5.38 -9.18
N PRO A 37 16.92 4.34 -9.19
CA PRO A 37 17.20 3.52 -10.37
C PRO A 37 15.95 2.96 -11.06
N LEU A 38 14.82 2.88 -10.34
CA LEU A 38 13.51 2.47 -10.88
C LEU A 38 12.92 3.49 -11.88
N SER A 39 13.35 4.75 -11.85
CA SER A 39 12.90 5.78 -12.81
C SER A 39 13.44 5.58 -14.23
N GLU A 40 14.55 4.86 -14.38
CA GLU A 40 15.10 4.51 -15.71
C GLU A 40 14.26 3.44 -16.41
N ILE A 41 13.53 2.63 -15.62
CA ILE A 41 12.71 1.51 -16.11
C ILE A 41 11.27 1.98 -16.38
N THR A 42 10.79 3.02 -15.69
CA THR A 42 9.43 3.54 -15.85
C THR A 42 9.38 5.06 -15.64
N THR A 43 8.86 5.80 -16.62
CA THR A 43 8.84 7.28 -16.64
C THR A 43 7.56 7.91 -16.09
N GLU A 44 6.51 7.12 -15.84
CA GLU A 44 5.19 7.62 -15.47
C GLU A 44 4.85 7.29 -14.02
N ILE A 45 5.15 8.23 -13.12
CA ILE A 45 4.51 8.27 -11.81
C ILE A 45 3.08 8.74 -12.04
N LEU A 46 2.18 7.79 -12.26
CA LEU A 46 0.80 8.11 -12.59
C LEU A 46 0.10 8.70 -11.36
N VAL A 47 -0.11 10.02 -11.36
CA VAL A 47 -1.27 10.62 -10.68
C VAL A 47 -2.49 10.12 -11.45
N GLU A 48 -3.30 9.28 -10.82
CA GLU A 48 -4.28 8.44 -11.52
C GLU A 48 -5.28 9.25 -12.37
N PRO A 49 -5.57 8.81 -13.62
CA PRO A 49 -6.60 9.41 -14.44
C PRO A 49 -7.98 9.16 -13.80
N ALA A 50 -8.88 10.14 -13.93
CA ALA A 50 -10.24 10.04 -13.43
C ALA A 50 -10.94 8.77 -13.96
N GLY A 51 -11.54 7.98 -13.06
CA GLY A 51 -12.30 6.76 -13.41
C GLY A 51 -11.59 5.44 -13.09
N VAL A 52 -10.35 5.46 -12.59
CA VAL A 52 -9.67 4.27 -12.03
C VAL A 52 -9.63 4.38 -10.50
N ALA A 53 -9.99 3.31 -9.79
CA ALA A 53 -9.94 3.28 -8.32
C ALA A 53 -8.52 3.56 -7.82
N LYS A 54 -8.37 4.39 -6.79
CA LYS A 54 -7.05 4.78 -6.33
C LYS A 54 -6.32 3.64 -5.65
N MET A 55 -5.05 3.41 -5.99
CA MET A 55 -4.31 2.33 -5.32
C MET A 55 -4.10 2.56 -3.82
N SER A 56 -4.11 3.81 -3.34
CA SER A 56 -4.15 4.09 -1.90
C SER A 56 -5.40 3.51 -1.24
N ASP A 57 -6.55 3.74 -1.85
CA ASP A 57 -7.86 3.35 -1.32
C ASP A 57 -8.00 1.83 -1.43
N VAL A 58 -7.59 1.25 -2.56
CA VAL A 58 -7.55 -0.20 -2.76
C VAL A 58 -6.64 -0.89 -1.74
N LEU A 59 -5.46 -0.32 -1.46
CA LEU A 59 -4.55 -0.91 -0.48
C LEU A 59 -5.11 -0.81 0.94
N ASP A 60 -5.76 0.31 1.31
CA ASP A 60 -6.42 0.45 2.63
C ASP A 60 -7.60 -0.52 2.77
N ASP A 61 -8.45 -0.67 1.75
CA ASP A 61 -9.56 -1.64 1.72
C ASP A 61 -9.07 -3.10 1.80
N PHE A 62 -7.93 -3.36 1.15
CA PHE A 62 -7.33 -4.69 1.14
C PHE A 62 -6.87 -5.12 2.54
N ILE A 63 -6.21 -4.22 3.27
CA ILE A 63 -5.67 -4.49 4.60
C ILE A 63 -6.68 -4.23 5.74
N ALA A 64 -7.82 -3.60 5.46
CA ALA A 64 -8.80 -3.19 6.47
C ALA A 64 -9.16 -4.26 7.51
N PRO A 65 -9.35 -5.56 7.16
CA PRO A 65 -9.68 -6.59 8.16
C PRO A 65 -8.58 -6.84 9.20
N TYR A 66 -7.34 -6.45 8.90
CA TYR A 66 -6.17 -6.67 9.75
C TYR A 66 -5.78 -5.40 10.54
N LYS A 67 -6.50 -4.29 10.31
CA LYS A 67 -6.22 -3.00 10.93
C LYS A 67 -6.91 -2.94 12.29
N ALA A 68 -6.12 -2.80 13.37
CA ALA A 68 -6.66 -2.56 14.70
C ALA A 68 -7.20 -1.12 14.83
N ASP A 69 -8.20 -0.94 15.70
CA ASP A 69 -8.79 0.38 15.95
C ASP A 69 -7.78 1.39 16.55
N ASP A 70 -6.83 0.89 17.35
CA ASP A 70 -5.79 1.67 18.04
C ASP A 70 -4.39 1.51 17.42
N ILE A 71 -4.34 1.22 16.11
CA ILE A 71 -3.08 0.96 15.40
C ILE A 71 -2.11 2.15 15.46
N THR A 72 -0.87 1.88 15.90
CA THR A 72 0.22 2.87 15.87
C THR A 72 0.78 3.05 14.46
N LEU A 73 1.48 4.17 14.22
CA LEU A 73 2.16 4.42 12.93
C LEU A 73 3.07 3.25 12.50
N SER A 74 3.86 2.71 13.44
CA SER A 74 4.78 1.61 13.17
C SER A 74 4.04 0.30 12.82
N GLN A 75 2.98 -0.02 13.55
CA GLN A 75 2.14 -1.19 13.25
C GLN A 75 1.47 -1.04 11.89
N TYR A 76 1.00 0.17 11.55
CA TYR A 76 0.38 0.43 10.25
C TYR A 76 1.40 0.34 9.11
N GLN A 77 2.62 0.86 9.30
CA GLN A 77 3.71 0.69 8.34
C GLN A 77 4.06 -0.79 8.09
N ASN A 78 4.11 -1.59 9.15
CA ASN A 78 4.37 -3.03 9.06
C ASN A 78 3.23 -3.77 8.35
N LEU A 79 1.97 -3.47 8.68
CA LEU A 79 0.80 -4.04 8.02
C LEU A 79 0.78 -3.71 6.52
N LEU A 80 1.07 -2.47 6.16
CA LEU A 80 1.20 -2.07 4.75
C LEU A 80 2.32 -2.83 4.05
N GLY A 81 3.46 -3.03 4.71
CA GLY A 81 4.57 -3.80 4.16
C GLY A 81 4.19 -5.24 3.84
N ILE A 82 3.55 -5.93 4.79
CA ILE A 82 3.05 -7.31 4.61
C ILE A 82 1.96 -7.34 3.52
N GLY A 83 1.04 -6.38 3.52
CA GLY A 83 -0.01 -6.28 2.52
C GLY A 83 0.52 -6.08 1.11
N VAL A 84 1.54 -5.23 0.92
CA VAL A 84 2.19 -5.03 -0.38
C VAL A 84 2.88 -6.30 -0.87
N ILE A 85 3.55 -7.04 0.03
CA ILE A 85 4.16 -8.34 -0.28
C ILE A 85 3.09 -9.33 -0.76
N ALA A 86 2.03 -9.52 0.03
CA ALA A 86 0.95 -10.44 -0.31
C ALA A 86 0.26 -10.07 -1.62
N TRP A 87 0.01 -8.77 -1.84
CA TRP A 87 -0.58 -8.25 -3.07
C TRP A 87 0.26 -8.59 -4.31
N ASN A 88 1.56 -8.30 -4.25
CA ASN A 88 2.48 -8.52 -5.37
C ASN A 88 2.73 -10.02 -5.62
N LEU A 89 2.78 -10.84 -4.57
CA LEU A 89 2.84 -12.30 -4.69
C LEU A 89 1.58 -12.85 -5.38
N ALA A 90 0.40 -12.39 -5.00
CA ALA A 90 -0.84 -12.84 -5.63
C ALA A 90 -0.92 -12.51 -7.13
N ILE A 91 -0.23 -11.45 -7.59
CA ILE A 91 -0.09 -11.15 -9.02
C ILE A 91 0.95 -12.07 -9.69
N LEU A 92 2.08 -12.34 -9.02
CA LEU A 92 3.09 -13.27 -9.51
C LEU A 92 2.52 -14.68 -9.69
N ASP A 93 1.73 -15.18 -8.74
CA ASP A 93 1.03 -16.46 -8.82
C ASP A 93 0.20 -16.63 -10.11
N GLN A 94 -0.29 -15.52 -10.68
CA GLN A 94 -1.13 -15.53 -11.88
C GLN A 94 -0.34 -15.36 -13.18
N GLN A 95 0.88 -14.85 -13.11
CA GLN A 95 1.67 -14.43 -14.28
C GLN A 95 2.93 -15.28 -14.51
N ALA A 96 3.50 -15.85 -13.46
CA ALA A 96 4.77 -16.57 -13.48
C ALA A 96 4.57 -18.08 -13.32
N SER A 97 5.62 -18.85 -13.58
CA SER A 97 5.60 -20.28 -13.31
C SER A 97 5.58 -20.57 -11.81
N GLU A 98 5.04 -21.73 -11.42
CA GLU A 98 5.00 -22.17 -10.01
C GLU A 98 6.38 -22.13 -9.34
N ARG A 99 7.44 -22.45 -10.09
CA ARG A 99 8.82 -22.40 -9.58
C ARG A 99 9.27 -20.99 -9.26
N GLU A 100 9.06 -20.05 -10.17
CA GLU A 100 9.46 -18.64 -9.98
C GLU A 100 8.72 -18.00 -8.80
N THR A 101 7.42 -18.29 -8.70
CA THR A 101 6.58 -17.86 -7.59
C THR A 101 7.07 -18.43 -6.26
N SER A 102 7.34 -19.74 -6.21
CA SER A 102 7.86 -20.40 -5.01
C SER A 102 9.21 -19.81 -4.58
N ASP A 103 10.12 -19.59 -5.53
CA ASP A 103 11.43 -18.99 -5.27
C ASP A 103 11.32 -17.54 -4.76
N ALA A 104 10.46 -16.72 -5.36
CA ALA A 104 10.22 -15.36 -4.92
C ALA A 104 9.65 -15.31 -3.51
N ARG A 105 8.64 -16.16 -3.23
CA ARG A 105 8.05 -16.30 -1.91
C ARG A 105 9.09 -16.73 -0.87
N HIS A 106 9.90 -17.74 -1.18
CA HIS A 106 10.96 -18.21 -0.28
C HIS A 106 11.97 -17.11 0.05
N LYS A 107 12.40 -16.32 -0.95
CA LYS A 107 13.33 -15.20 -0.76
C LYS A 107 12.74 -14.12 0.15
N ILE A 108 11.47 -13.75 -0.05
CA ILE A 108 10.81 -12.72 0.75
C ILE A 108 10.65 -13.18 2.21
N LEU A 109 10.16 -14.40 2.43
CA LEU A 109 10.02 -14.96 3.78
C LEU A 109 11.37 -15.03 4.50
N LYS A 110 12.43 -15.44 3.79
CA LYS A 110 13.80 -15.44 4.34
C LYS A 110 14.27 -14.04 4.74
N GLN A 111 13.94 -13.01 3.96
CA GLN A 111 14.31 -11.63 4.27
C GLN A 111 13.53 -11.09 5.47
N LEU A 112 12.21 -11.32 5.54
CA LEU A 112 11.38 -10.95 6.69
C LEU A 112 11.91 -11.57 7.99
N ARG A 113 12.34 -12.83 7.95
CA ARG A 113 12.97 -13.50 9.10
C ARG A 113 14.28 -12.82 9.53
N LYS A 114 15.07 -12.34 8.58
CA LYS A 114 16.37 -11.68 8.86
C LYS A 114 16.20 -10.26 9.42
N GLU A 115 15.18 -9.53 8.97
CA GLU A 115 15.02 -8.10 9.27
C GLU A 115 14.02 -7.81 10.39
N GLY A 116 12.96 -8.62 10.53
CA GLY A 116 11.81 -8.31 11.39
C GLY A 116 11.68 -9.15 12.67
N LEU A 117 12.28 -10.34 12.71
CA LEU A 117 12.13 -11.27 13.85
C LEU A 117 13.45 -11.35 14.59
N LYS A 118 13.65 -10.42 15.54
CA LYS A 118 14.85 -10.38 16.41
C LYS A 118 15.02 -11.66 17.24
N ASP A 119 13.92 -12.34 17.54
CA ASP A 119 13.92 -13.66 18.10
C ASP A 119 13.52 -14.62 16.98
N ASN A 120 14.36 -15.62 16.70
CA ASN A 120 14.07 -16.70 15.75
C ASN A 120 12.91 -17.60 16.25
N ASP A 121 11.81 -17.01 16.70
CA ASP A 121 10.65 -17.70 17.20
C ASP A 121 9.92 -18.36 16.01
N PRO A 122 9.94 -19.70 15.92
CA PRO A 122 9.30 -20.41 14.82
C PRO A 122 7.78 -20.23 14.78
N THR A 123 7.14 -19.86 15.90
CA THR A 123 5.68 -19.65 15.97
C THR A 123 5.30 -18.35 15.28
N LEU A 124 5.96 -17.24 15.61
CA LEU A 124 5.76 -15.95 14.94
C LEU A 124 6.03 -16.03 13.43
N GLN A 125 6.99 -16.84 13.00
CA GLN A 125 7.27 -17.05 11.56
C GLN A 125 6.08 -17.72 10.84
N LYS A 126 5.51 -18.75 11.45
CA LYS A 126 4.34 -19.45 10.89
C LYS A 126 3.11 -18.55 10.86
N ASP A 127 2.92 -17.73 11.89
CA ASP A 127 1.80 -16.80 11.96
C ASP A 127 1.88 -15.76 10.83
N VAL A 128 3.06 -15.18 10.59
CA VAL A 128 3.27 -14.24 9.48
C VAL A 128 3.05 -14.91 8.13
N GLU A 129 3.53 -16.14 7.94
CA GLU A 129 3.29 -16.91 6.72
C GLU A 129 1.80 -17.16 6.49
N SER A 130 1.08 -17.55 7.54
CA SER A 130 -0.36 -17.79 7.48
C SER A 130 -1.13 -16.52 7.13
N ILE A 131 -0.74 -15.37 7.68
CA ILE A 131 -1.36 -14.07 7.35
C ILE A 131 -1.12 -13.72 5.88
N ILE A 132 0.10 -13.94 5.37
CA ILE A 132 0.40 -13.69 3.95
C ILE A 132 -0.46 -14.58 3.05
N ASP A 133 -0.65 -15.85 3.39
CA ASP A 133 -1.52 -16.76 2.64
C ASP A 133 -2.98 -16.30 2.62
N GLU A 134 -3.49 -15.87 3.76
CA GLU A 134 -4.84 -15.33 3.89
C GLU A 134 -5.01 -14.06 3.04
N MET A 135 -4.04 -13.15 3.09
CA MET A 135 -4.05 -11.93 2.29
C MET A 135 -3.96 -12.21 0.79
N ILE A 136 -3.17 -13.21 0.37
CA ILE A 136 -3.10 -13.65 -1.04
C ILE A 136 -4.48 -14.18 -1.48
N ALA A 137 -5.10 -15.04 -0.68
CA ALA A 137 -6.43 -15.58 -0.96
C ALA A 137 -7.46 -14.44 -1.08
N ARG A 138 -7.44 -13.50 -0.14
CA ARG A 138 -8.29 -12.30 -0.16
C ARG A 138 -8.09 -11.46 -1.42
N LYS A 139 -6.86 -11.24 -1.87
CA LYS A 139 -6.58 -10.51 -3.13
C LYS A 139 -7.26 -11.23 -4.29
N LYS A 140 -7.08 -12.56 -4.37
CA LYS A 140 -7.64 -13.39 -5.44
C LYS A 140 -9.17 -13.40 -5.44
N GLU A 141 -9.80 -13.29 -4.27
CA GLU A 141 -11.27 -13.30 -4.13
C GLU A 141 -11.90 -11.94 -4.42
N PHE A 142 -11.41 -10.85 -3.79
CA PHE A 142 -12.07 -9.55 -3.82
C PHE A 142 -11.45 -8.54 -4.80
N PHE A 143 -10.21 -8.79 -5.24
CA PHE A 143 -9.43 -7.84 -6.05
C PHE A 143 -8.81 -8.50 -7.29
N ALA A 144 -9.44 -9.58 -7.80
CA ALA A 144 -8.93 -10.39 -8.90
C ALA A 144 -8.59 -9.57 -10.16
N ASP A 145 -9.43 -8.59 -10.51
CA ASP A 145 -9.28 -7.78 -11.72
C ASP A 145 -8.14 -6.76 -11.65
N ASN A 146 -7.65 -6.47 -10.43
CA ASN A 146 -6.56 -5.52 -10.24
C ASN A 146 -5.20 -6.22 -10.36
N GLN A 147 -4.51 -5.93 -11.45
CA GLN A 147 -3.21 -6.49 -11.80
C GLN A 147 -2.08 -5.47 -11.68
N ARG A 148 -2.35 -4.32 -11.03
CA ARG A 148 -1.34 -3.28 -10.79
C ARG A 148 -0.41 -3.73 -9.67
N ARG A 149 0.90 -3.82 -9.96
CA ARG A 149 1.92 -4.10 -8.94
C ARG A 149 2.21 -2.83 -8.18
N ILE A 150 2.34 -2.94 -6.86
CA ILE A 150 2.72 -1.80 -6.02
C ILE A 150 4.23 -1.69 -6.04
N LEU A 151 4.74 -0.53 -6.43
CA LEU A 151 6.18 -0.24 -6.54
C LEU A 151 6.72 0.33 -5.23
N SER A 152 5.95 1.21 -4.60
CA SER A 152 6.26 1.78 -3.30
C SER A 152 5.03 2.46 -2.70
N TYR A 153 5.09 2.72 -1.40
CA TYR A 153 4.07 3.46 -0.67
C TYR A 153 4.74 4.41 0.32
N GLN A 154 4.00 5.44 0.73
CA GLN A 154 4.40 6.37 1.75
C GLN A 154 3.23 6.58 2.70
N LEU A 155 3.47 6.42 4.00
CA LEU A 155 2.52 6.71 5.05
C LEU A 155 2.99 7.94 5.82
N GLU A 156 2.18 8.99 5.85
CA GLU A 156 2.43 10.21 6.61
C GLU A 156 1.45 10.31 7.79
N ASP A 157 1.95 10.69 8.95
CA ASP A 157 1.14 11.01 10.13
C ASP A 157 0.82 12.51 10.12
N LEU A 158 -0.46 12.85 9.98
CA LEU A 158 -0.94 14.23 10.00
C LEU A 158 -1.45 14.66 11.40
N GLY A 159 -1.22 13.83 12.42
CA GLY A 159 -1.61 14.05 13.82
C GLY A 159 -3.05 13.65 14.13
N THR A 160 -3.99 13.88 13.21
CA THR A 160 -5.40 13.43 13.37
C THR A 160 -5.76 12.25 12.50
N GLU A 161 -4.97 11.98 11.46
CA GLU A 161 -5.20 10.91 10.50
C GLU A 161 -3.89 10.49 9.84
N PHE A 162 -3.88 9.28 9.29
CA PHE A 162 -2.79 8.81 8.45
C PHE A 162 -3.12 9.03 6.98
N HIS A 163 -2.15 9.56 6.23
CA HIS A 163 -2.27 9.74 4.80
C HIS A 163 -1.41 8.71 4.06
N LEU A 164 -2.05 7.86 3.25
CA LEU A 164 -1.40 6.83 2.44
C LEU A 164 -1.30 7.28 0.98
N SER A 165 -0.07 7.28 0.45
CA SER A 165 0.22 7.48 -0.97
C SER A 165 0.81 6.19 -1.53
N VAL A 166 0.37 5.76 -2.72
CA VAL A 166 0.82 4.50 -3.35
C VAL A 166 1.20 4.76 -4.80
N ALA A 167 2.37 4.27 -5.20
CA ALA A 167 2.76 4.17 -6.60
C ALA A 167 2.60 2.74 -7.09
N SER A 168 2.05 2.59 -8.29
CA SER A 168 1.80 1.29 -8.89
C SER A 168 2.06 1.30 -10.39
N THR A 169 2.23 0.11 -10.96
CA THR A 169 2.28 -0.04 -12.42
C THR A 169 0.93 0.32 -13.05
N LEU A 170 0.97 0.78 -14.29
CA LEU A 170 -0.24 0.86 -15.11
C LEU A 170 -0.76 -0.54 -15.43
N LYS A 171 -2.08 -0.63 -15.66
CA LYS A 171 -2.79 -1.85 -16.08
C LYS A 171 -1.90 -2.66 -17.05
N PRO A 172 -1.71 -3.98 -16.88
CA PRO A 172 -0.88 -4.75 -17.80
C PRO A 172 -1.41 -4.53 -19.21
N ARG A 173 -0.50 -4.18 -20.14
CA ARG A 173 -0.83 -4.11 -21.57
C ARG A 173 -1.41 -5.46 -21.96
N ARG A 174 -2.66 -5.45 -22.46
CA ARG A 174 -3.23 -6.57 -23.20
C ARG A 174 -2.47 -6.77 -24.50
#